data_AF-A0ABD5HJU4-F1
#
_entry.id   AF-A0ABD5HJU4-F1
#
_cell.length_a   1.000
_cell.length_b   1.000
_cell.length_c   1.000
_cell.angle_alpha   90.00
_cell.angle_beta   90.00
_cell.angle_gamma   90.00
#
_symmetry.space_group_name_H-M   'P 1'
#
loop_
_entity.id
_entity.type
_entity.pdbx_description
1 polymer ?
#
loop_
_entity_poly.entity_id
_entity_poly.type
_entity_poly.pdbx_seq_one_letter_code
_entity_poly.pdbx_strand_id
1 'polypeptide(L)'
;MVPFKPVNLLQIMSSHKMETDDVALIAGTDSVVVESWFKDGVASETALHNIACAVGVSTEWIRGFVSGEDETLKANSEGLTKELQNLPPEEISVLAKSFSLRLKDISELDNKQQGQALSTVNNNAVFNSDTEELLAVYRLLPETERRNLYRVVCLRHKELARLYEKYINNKQLI
;
A
#
# COMPACT_ATOMS: atom_id res chain seq x y z
N MET A 1 4.79 -9.41 19.04
CA MET A 1 5.64 -9.87 17.92
C MET A 1 4.81 -10.81 17.07
N VAL A 2 4.93 -10.73 15.74
CA VAL A 2 4.25 -11.60 14.78
C VAL A 2 5.28 -12.28 13.88
N PRO A 3 5.02 -13.51 13.43
CA PRO A 3 5.89 -14.18 12.46
C PRO A 3 5.83 -13.46 11.11
N PHE A 4 6.97 -13.43 10.43
CA PHE A 4 7.09 -12.96 9.05
C PHE A 4 8.13 -13.79 8.29
N LYS A 5 8.26 -13.56 6.98
CA LYS A 5 9.19 -14.29 6.13
C LYS A 5 10.40 -13.40 5.80
N PRO A 6 11.59 -13.64 6.40
CA PRO A 6 12.75 -12.77 6.20
C PRO A 6 13.15 -12.54 4.75
N VAL A 7 12.95 -13.53 3.88
CA VAL A 7 13.25 -13.41 2.44
C VAL A 7 12.45 -12.31 1.75
N ASN A 8 11.21 -12.04 2.18
CA ASN A 8 10.38 -11.00 1.57
C ASN A 8 10.91 -9.61 1.94
N LEU A 9 11.39 -9.44 3.18
CA LEU A 9 12.05 -8.21 3.59
C LEU A 9 13.38 -8.00 2.87
N LEU A 10 14.18 -9.07 2.70
CA LEU A 10 15.42 -9.01 1.89
C LEU A 10 15.16 -8.63 0.43
N GLN A 11 14.06 -9.14 -0.16
CA GLN A 11 13.64 -8.77 -1.51
C GLN A 11 13.26 -7.30 -1.60
N ILE A 12 12.54 -6.77 -0.61
CA ILE A 12 12.21 -5.34 -0.52
C ILE A 12 13.48 -4.51 -0.45
N MET A 13 14.39 -4.87 0.44
CA MET A 13 15.66 -4.17 0.65
C MET A 13 16.48 -4.11 -0.64
N SER A 14 16.62 -5.25 -1.31
CA SER A 14 17.34 -5.34 -2.58
C SER A 14 16.68 -4.48 -3.67
N SER A 15 15.35 -4.52 -3.77
CA SER A 15 14.60 -3.78 -4.80
C SER A 15 14.65 -2.26 -4.61
N HIS A 16 14.76 -1.80 -3.37
CA HIS A 16 14.79 -0.38 -3.02
C HIS A 16 16.18 0.15 -2.66
N LYS A 17 17.22 -0.71 -2.74
CA LYS A 17 18.59 -0.40 -2.30
C LYS A 17 18.65 0.11 -0.85
N MET A 18 17.88 -0.53 0.03
CA MET A 18 17.83 -0.21 1.45
C MET A 18 18.80 -1.07 2.23
N GLU A 19 19.44 -0.48 3.24
CA GLU A 19 20.22 -1.18 4.25
C GLU A 19 19.39 -1.41 5.53
N THR A 20 19.96 -2.12 6.50
CA THR A 20 19.30 -2.39 7.79
C THR A 20 18.91 -1.11 8.53
N ASP A 21 19.74 -0.07 8.42
CA ASP A 21 19.50 1.24 9.03
C ASP A 21 18.28 1.95 8.41
N ASP A 22 18.10 1.86 7.09
CA ASP A 22 16.91 2.40 6.42
C ASP A 22 15.64 1.68 6.89
N VAL A 23 15.71 0.35 7.01
CA VAL A 23 14.60 -0.47 7.51
C VAL A 23 14.27 -0.12 8.95
N ALA A 24 15.28 0.07 9.80
CA ALA A 24 15.13 0.46 11.19
C ALA A 24 14.45 1.82 11.32
N LEU A 25 14.90 2.80 10.54
CA LEU A 25 14.30 4.14 10.46
C LEU A 25 12.82 4.08 10.07
N ILE A 26 12.48 3.32 9.03
CA ILE A 26 11.08 3.16 8.57
C ILE A 26 10.23 2.43 9.61
N ALA A 27 10.78 1.39 10.22
CA ALA A 27 10.09 0.59 11.23
C ALA A 27 9.85 1.35 12.54
N GLY A 28 10.64 2.39 12.81
CA GLY A 28 10.64 3.10 14.10
C GLY A 28 11.31 2.28 15.20
N THR A 29 12.39 1.57 14.86
CA THR A 29 13.17 0.75 15.80
C THR A 29 14.68 0.89 15.55
N ASP A 30 15.50 0.15 16.28
CA ASP A 30 16.96 0.16 16.14
C ASP A 30 17.44 -0.93 15.17
N SER A 31 18.53 -0.68 14.44
CA SER A 31 19.09 -1.63 13.46
C SER A 31 19.48 -2.97 14.06
N VAL A 32 19.92 -3.01 15.32
CA VAL A 32 20.24 -4.25 16.04
C VAL A 32 19.00 -5.12 16.20
N VAL A 33 17.82 -4.50 16.38
CA VAL A 33 16.53 -5.21 16.46
C VAL A 33 16.16 -5.78 15.08
N VAL A 34 16.38 -5.01 14.01
CA VAL A 34 16.14 -5.46 12.63
C VAL A 34 17.06 -6.63 12.27
N GLU A 35 18.33 -6.61 12.68
CA GLU A 35 19.25 -7.73 12.48
C GLU A 35 18.79 -9.02 13.19
N SER A 36 18.19 -8.88 14.38
CA SER A 36 17.60 -9.99 15.12
C SER A 36 16.44 -10.63 14.34
N TRP A 37 15.61 -9.82 13.65
CA TRP A 37 14.46 -10.33 12.89
C TRP A 37 14.84 -11.33 11.81
N PHE A 38 16.00 -11.18 11.16
CA PHE A 38 16.46 -12.12 10.13
C PHE A 38 16.84 -13.49 10.72
N LYS A 39 17.20 -13.54 12.01
CA LYS A 39 17.52 -14.78 12.74
C LYS A 39 16.25 -15.40 13.33
N ASP A 40 15.41 -14.55 13.93
CA ASP A 40 14.29 -14.99 14.76
C ASP A 40 13.01 -15.19 13.94
N GLY A 41 12.90 -14.58 12.76
CA GLY A 41 11.70 -14.67 11.90
C GLY A 41 10.46 -13.98 12.48
N VAL A 42 10.64 -13.11 13.47
CA VAL A 42 9.56 -12.38 14.15
C VAL A 42 9.88 -10.88 14.23
N ALA A 43 8.86 -10.05 14.08
CA ALA A 43 8.97 -8.59 14.20
C ALA A 43 7.70 -8.01 14.85
N SER A 44 7.69 -6.73 15.22
CA SER A 44 6.45 -6.10 15.70
C SER A 44 5.49 -5.89 14.52
N GLU A 45 4.19 -6.04 14.77
CA GLU A 45 3.18 -5.85 13.72
C GLU A 45 3.20 -4.41 13.18
N THR A 46 3.37 -3.43 14.08
CA THR A 46 3.52 -2.02 13.72
C THR A 46 4.73 -1.77 12.83
N ALA A 47 5.89 -2.38 13.12
CA ALA A 47 7.08 -2.22 12.29
C ALA A 47 6.87 -2.80 10.88
N LEU A 48 6.32 -4.01 10.78
CA LEU A 48 6.03 -4.63 9.48
C LEU A 48 5.02 -3.81 8.68
N HIS A 49 3.97 -3.30 9.33
CA HIS A 49 3.00 -2.40 8.72
C HIS A 49 3.64 -1.08 8.25
N ASN A 50 4.55 -0.50 9.04
CA ASN A 50 5.28 0.70 8.64
C ASN A 50 6.12 0.48 7.38
N ILE A 51 6.86 -0.63 7.32
CA ILE A 51 7.64 -1.02 6.15
C ILE A 51 6.72 -1.25 4.94
N ALA A 52 5.65 -2.04 5.12
CA ALA A 52 4.63 -2.31 4.12
C ALA A 52 4.06 -1.02 3.50
N CYS A 53 3.64 -0.08 4.36
CA CYS A 53 3.14 1.21 3.93
C CYS A 53 4.19 2.06 3.22
N ALA A 54 5.45 2.04 3.65
CA ALA A 54 6.52 2.79 2.99
C ALA A 54 6.82 2.25 1.58
N VAL A 55 6.72 0.93 1.38
CA VAL A 55 7.07 0.29 0.11
C VAL A 55 5.86 0.02 -0.80
N GLY A 56 4.64 0.17 -0.28
CA GLY A 56 3.40 0.05 -1.05
C GLY A 56 2.93 -1.38 -1.28
N VAL A 57 3.11 -2.25 -0.28
CA VAL A 57 2.66 -3.66 -0.27
C VAL A 57 1.83 -3.92 0.99
N SER A 58 1.11 -5.03 1.07
CA SER A 58 0.41 -5.39 2.31
C SER A 58 1.32 -6.00 3.36
N THR A 59 0.95 -5.81 4.63
CA THR A 59 1.62 -6.44 5.76
C THR A 59 1.59 -7.98 5.63
N GLU A 60 0.50 -8.54 5.13
CA GLU A 60 0.30 -9.97 4.89
C GLU A 60 1.30 -10.54 3.89
N TRP A 61 1.61 -9.77 2.84
CA TRP A 61 2.63 -10.16 1.89
C TRP A 61 4.02 -10.19 2.53
N ILE A 62 4.41 -9.17 3.30
CA ILE A 62 5.69 -9.20 4.05
C ILE A 62 5.75 -10.39 5.02
N ARG A 63 4.60 -10.73 5.62
CA ARG A 63 4.49 -11.88 6.53
C ARG A 63 4.58 -13.24 5.82
N GLY A 64 4.49 -13.27 4.49
CA GLY A 64 4.74 -14.46 3.67
C GLY A 64 3.54 -15.42 3.56
N PHE A 65 2.32 -14.93 3.75
CA PHE A 65 1.10 -15.75 3.61
C PHE A 65 0.73 -16.06 2.16
N VAL A 66 1.45 -15.52 1.17
CA VAL A 66 1.17 -15.67 -0.26
C VAL A 66 2.45 -15.89 -1.08
N SER A 67 2.31 -16.57 -2.22
CA SER A 67 3.41 -16.94 -3.13
C SER A 67 3.05 -16.72 -4.61
N GLY A 68 3.93 -16.05 -5.37
CA GLY A 68 3.67 -15.73 -6.78
C GLY A 68 2.99 -14.38 -6.98
N GLU A 69 3.04 -13.88 -8.22
CA GLU A 69 2.64 -12.51 -8.56
C GLU A 69 1.14 -12.26 -8.37
N ASP A 70 0.30 -13.17 -8.84
CA ASP A 70 -1.16 -13.06 -8.70
C ASP A 70 -1.62 -13.13 -7.24
N GLU A 71 -1.04 -14.04 -6.46
CA GLU A 71 -1.34 -14.14 -5.02
C GLU A 71 -0.84 -12.90 -4.27
N THR A 72 0.28 -12.33 -4.69
CA THR A 72 0.80 -11.06 -4.17
C THR A 72 -0.15 -9.91 -4.48
N LEU A 73 -0.63 -9.79 -5.72
CA LEU A 73 -1.58 -8.75 -6.11
C LEU A 73 -2.90 -8.90 -5.33
N LYS A 74 -3.37 -10.14 -5.14
CA LYS A 74 -4.55 -10.43 -4.32
C LYS A 74 -4.32 -10.02 -2.86
N ALA A 75 -3.23 -10.44 -2.24
CA ALA A 75 -2.90 -10.06 -0.86
C ALA A 75 -2.75 -8.54 -0.69
N ASN A 76 -2.16 -7.85 -1.67
CA ASN A 76 -2.05 -6.41 -1.64
C ASN A 76 -3.41 -5.74 -1.79
N SER A 77 -4.30 -6.26 -2.64
CA SER A 77 -5.67 -5.77 -2.78
C SER A 77 -6.47 -5.97 -1.48
N GLU A 78 -6.34 -7.12 -0.83
CA GLU A 78 -6.98 -7.42 0.46
C GLU A 78 -6.45 -6.51 1.57
N GLY A 79 -5.12 -6.32 1.64
CA GLY A 79 -4.51 -5.37 2.55
C GLY A 79 -4.97 -3.93 2.29
N LEU A 80 -5.12 -3.54 1.03
CA LEU A 80 -5.62 -2.20 0.67
C LEU A 80 -7.05 -2.00 1.15
N THR A 81 -7.92 -3.00 1.02
CA THR A 81 -9.28 -2.96 1.56
C THR A 81 -9.29 -2.66 3.06
N LYS A 82 -8.39 -3.28 3.84
CA LYS A 82 -8.27 -3.01 5.28
C LYS A 82 -7.86 -1.58 5.57
N GLU A 83 -6.91 -1.03 4.81
CA GLU A 83 -6.51 0.36 4.97
C GLU A 83 -7.63 1.34 4.63
N LEU A 84 -8.39 1.06 3.56
CA LEU A 84 -9.54 1.88 3.14
C LEU A 84 -10.66 1.90 4.18
N GLN A 85 -10.85 0.83 4.96
CA GLN A 85 -11.82 0.80 6.06
C GLN A 85 -11.51 1.83 7.17
N ASN A 86 -10.27 2.31 7.25
CA ASN A 86 -9.86 3.35 8.19
C ASN A 86 -9.98 4.77 7.63
N LEU A 87 -10.42 4.93 6.38
CA LEU A 87 -10.64 6.23 5.74
C LEU A 87 -12.14 6.57 5.70
N PRO A 88 -12.50 7.87 5.82
CA PRO A 88 -13.88 8.30 5.63
C PRO A 88 -14.29 8.16 4.15
N PRO A 89 -15.58 7.92 3.85
CA PRO A 89 -16.06 7.69 2.49
C PRO A 89 -15.70 8.81 1.50
N GLU A 90 -15.64 10.06 1.96
CA GLU A 90 -15.30 11.22 1.14
C GLU A 90 -13.84 11.13 0.63
N GLU A 91 -12.91 10.68 1.47
CA GLU A 91 -11.51 10.47 1.07
C GLU A 91 -11.39 9.34 0.05
N ILE A 92 -12.13 8.23 0.25
CA ILE A 92 -12.17 7.12 -0.69
C ILE A 92 -12.72 7.59 -2.06
N SER A 93 -13.76 8.43 -2.06
CA SER A 93 -14.34 9.00 -3.28
C SER A 93 -13.34 9.84 -4.07
N VAL A 94 -12.56 10.67 -3.38
CA VAL A 94 -11.53 11.51 -4.00
C VAL A 94 -10.40 10.65 -4.56
N LEU A 95 -9.96 9.63 -3.82
CA LEU A 95 -8.94 8.70 -4.26
C LEU A 95 -9.39 7.90 -5.49
N ALA A 96 -10.61 7.36 -5.48
CA ALA A 96 -11.21 6.63 -6.61
C ALA A 96 -11.15 7.48 -7.89
N LYS A 97 -11.72 8.69 -7.86
CA LYS A 97 -11.73 9.61 -8.99
C LYS A 97 -10.32 9.96 -9.48
N SER A 98 -9.40 10.26 -8.56
CA SER A 98 -8.04 10.68 -8.89
C SER A 98 -7.24 9.56 -9.56
N PHE A 99 -7.33 8.34 -9.04
CA PHE A 99 -6.61 7.19 -9.60
C PHE A 99 -7.30 6.63 -10.85
N SER A 100 -8.62 6.72 -10.98
CA SER A 100 -9.34 6.43 -12.24
C SER A 100 -8.84 7.34 -13.37
N LEU A 101 -8.68 8.64 -13.09
CA LEU A 101 -8.10 9.58 -14.07
C LEU A 101 -6.65 9.23 -14.40
N ARG A 102 -5.83 8.91 -13.39
CA ARG A 102 -4.44 8.49 -13.58
C ARG A 102 -4.32 7.23 -14.47
N LEU A 103 -5.16 6.22 -14.22
CA LEU A 103 -5.20 5.01 -15.03
C LEU A 103 -5.56 5.32 -16.50
N LYS A 104 -6.55 6.20 -16.69
CA LYS A 104 -6.94 6.66 -18.02
C LYS A 104 -5.78 7.36 -18.73
N ASP A 105 -5.11 8.30 -18.08
CA ASP A 105 -3.97 9.02 -18.65
C ASP A 105 -2.84 8.07 -19.08
N ILE A 106 -2.51 7.08 -18.23
CA ILE A 106 -1.53 6.04 -18.57
C ILE A 106 -1.96 5.28 -19.82
N SER A 107 -3.22 4.85 -19.87
CA SER A 107 -3.76 4.11 -21.02
C SER A 107 -3.72 4.93 -22.32
N GLU A 108 -3.97 6.25 -22.25
CA GLU A 108 -3.89 7.14 -23.41
C GLU A 108 -2.45 7.34 -23.88
N LEU A 109 -1.50 7.42 -22.96
CA LEU A 109 -0.07 7.53 -23.29
C LEU A 109 0.44 6.26 -23.98
N ASP A 110 0.08 5.08 -23.48
CA ASP A 110 0.46 3.81 -24.08
C ASP A 110 -0.11 3.67 -25.51
N ASN A 111 -1.38 4.04 -25.69
CA ASN A 111 -2.04 4.03 -27.00
C ASN A 111 -1.37 4.98 -28.02
N LYS A 112 -0.88 6.14 -27.57
CA LYS A 112 -0.14 7.09 -28.42
C LYS A 112 1.23 6.54 -28.83
N GLN A 113 1.88 5.74 -27.98
CA GLN A 113 3.19 5.15 -28.28
C GLN A 113 3.10 3.92 -29.20
N GLN A 114 1.99 3.17 -29.17
CA GLN A 114 1.88 1.89 -29.87
C GLN A 114 1.18 1.93 -31.23
N GLY A 115 0.69 3.08 -31.72
CA GLY A 115 0.13 3.19 -33.07
C GLY A 115 -1.06 2.23 -33.31
N GLN A 116 -2.16 2.42 -32.59
CA GLN A 116 -3.46 1.73 -32.73
C GLN A 116 -3.42 0.19 -32.86
N ALA A 117 -3.59 -0.50 -31.73
CA ALA A 117 -4.64 -1.50 -31.50
C ALA A 117 -4.42 -2.23 -30.16
N LEU A 118 -4.98 -1.73 -29.07
CA LEU A 118 -5.40 -2.55 -27.92
C LEU A 118 -6.46 -1.81 -27.10
N SER A 119 -7.35 -2.60 -26.52
CA SER A 119 -8.70 -2.25 -26.07
C SER A 119 -8.78 -1.00 -25.19
N THR A 120 -9.69 -0.10 -25.57
CA THR A 120 -10.32 0.86 -24.66
C THR A 120 -10.68 0.13 -23.37
N VAL A 121 -10.05 0.50 -22.24
CA VAL A 121 -10.57 0.12 -20.93
C VAL A 121 -12.02 0.60 -20.91
N ASN A 122 -12.95 -0.34 -20.81
CA ASN A 122 -14.37 -0.04 -20.88
C ASN A 122 -14.76 0.81 -19.67
N ASN A 123 -14.76 2.13 -19.85
CA ASN A 123 -14.99 3.14 -18.80
C ASN A 123 -16.46 3.21 -18.34
N ASN A 124 -17.30 2.24 -18.71
CA ASN A 124 -18.70 2.15 -18.30
C ASN A 124 -18.94 1.10 -17.21
N ALA A 125 -17.89 0.65 -16.52
CA ALA A 125 -18.05 -0.23 -15.37
C ALA A 125 -18.84 0.50 -14.28
N VAL A 126 -20.01 -0.02 -13.95
CA VAL A 126 -20.81 0.46 -12.81
C VAL A 126 -20.29 -0.27 -11.58
N PHE A 127 -19.70 0.48 -10.65
CA PHE A 127 -19.24 -0.04 -9.36
C PHE A 127 -20.32 0.14 -8.30
N ASN A 128 -20.42 -0.78 -7.34
CA ASN A 128 -21.41 -0.66 -6.27
C ASN A 128 -20.98 0.33 -5.17
N SER A 129 -19.69 0.68 -5.12
CA SER A 129 -19.14 1.68 -4.21
C SER A 129 -17.80 2.26 -4.71
N ASP A 130 -17.42 3.42 -4.18
CA ASP A 130 -16.11 4.04 -4.45
C ASP A 130 -14.93 3.15 -4.01
N THR A 131 -15.13 2.31 -2.98
CA THR A 131 -14.16 1.30 -2.57
C THR A 131 -13.98 0.22 -3.65
N GLU A 132 -15.06 -0.27 -4.23
CA GLU A 132 -14.99 -1.25 -5.33
C GLU A 132 -14.33 -0.65 -6.58
N GLU A 133 -14.65 0.60 -6.91
CA GLU A 133 -14.00 1.34 -7.99
C GLU A 133 -12.49 1.42 -7.75
N LEU A 134 -12.06 1.91 -6.59
CA LEU A 134 -10.65 2.09 -6.28
C LEU A 134 -9.87 0.76 -6.28
N LEU A 135 -10.47 -0.34 -5.81
CA LEU A 135 -9.88 -1.67 -5.88
C LEU A 135 -9.78 -2.21 -7.31
N ALA A 136 -10.77 -1.93 -8.16
CA ALA A 136 -10.69 -2.28 -9.57
C ALA A 136 -9.58 -1.50 -10.28
N VAL A 137 -9.51 -0.19 -10.06
CA VAL A 137 -8.43 0.68 -10.55
C VAL A 137 -7.08 0.17 -10.08
N TYR A 138 -6.93 -0.13 -8.78
CA TYR A 138 -5.71 -0.68 -8.21
C TYR A 138 -5.23 -1.93 -8.97
N ARG A 139 -6.11 -2.87 -9.31
CA ARG A 139 -5.72 -4.09 -10.03
C ARG A 139 -5.26 -3.83 -11.47
N LEU A 140 -5.77 -2.78 -12.10
CA LEU A 140 -5.45 -2.42 -13.48
C LEU A 140 -4.21 -1.53 -13.60
N LEU A 141 -3.83 -0.81 -12.54
CA LEU A 141 -2.64 0.04 -12.54
C LEU A 141 -1.36 -0.78 -12.73
N PRO A 142 -0.32 -0.24 -13.40
CA PRO A 142 1.00 -0.87 -13.43
C PRO A 142 1.61 -0.90 -12.03
N GLU A 143 2.55 -1.82 -11.79
CA GLU A 143 3.05 -2.13 -10.45
C GLU A 143 3.52 -0.90 -9.65
N THR A 144 4.29 -0.02 -10.29
CA THR A 144 4.78 1.22 -9.67
C THR A 144 3.63 2.10 -9.17
N GLU A 145 2.57 2.26 -9.96
CA GLU A 145 1.41 3.07 -9.62
C GLU A 145 0.54 2.39 -8.56
N ARG A 146 0.45 1.05 -8.57
CA ARG A 146 -0.17 0.30 -7.47
C ARG A 146 0.51 0.57 -6.15
N ARG A 147 1.84 0.46 -6.11
CA ARG A 147 2.63 0.74 -4.89
C ARG A 147 2.43 2.19 -4.43
N ASN A 148 2.36 3.14 -5.36
CA ASN A 148 2.10 4.54 -5.05
C ASN A 148 0.70 4.76 -4.47
N LEU A 149 -0.35 4.16 -5.06
CA LEU A 149 -1.70 4.21 -4.51
C LEU A 149 -1.73 3.67 -3.08
N TYR A 150 -1.15 2.50 -2.85
CA TYR A 150 -1.10 1.89 -1.52
C TYR A 150 -0.42 2.80 -0.49
N ARG A 151 0.74 3.37 -0.85
CA ARG A 151 1.45 4.36 -0.01
C ARG A 151 0.59 5.57 0.33
N VAL A 152 -0.08 6.14 -0.67
CA VAL A 152 -0.96 7.31 -0.47
C VAL A 152 -2.06 6.99 0.52
N VAL A 153 -2.72 5.84 0.39
CA VAL A 153 -3.77 5.40 1.32
C VAL A 153 -3.23 5.24 2.74
N CYS A 154 -2.10 4.55 2.91
CA CYS A 154 -1.44 4.42 4.20
C CYS A 154 -1.08 5.77 4.84
N LEU A 155 -0.53 6.71 4.06
CA LEU A 155 -0.17 8.04 4.55
C LEU A 155 -1.40 8.83 4.98
N ARG A 156 -2.51 8.72 4.24
CA ARG A 156 -3.78 9.36 4.61
C ARG A 156 -4.34 8.78 5.90
N HIS A 157 -4.33 7.46 6.05
CA HIS A 157 -4.75 6.81 7.28
C HIS A 157 -3.92 7.31 8.47
N LYS A 158 -2.59 7.30 8.36
CA LYS A 158 -1.69 7.78 9.42
C LYS A 158 -1.92 9.25 9.78
N GLU A 159 -2.10 10.12 8.79
CA GLU A 159 -2.34 11.54 9.06
C GLU A 159 -3.69 11.77 9.75
N LEU A 160 -4.76 11.08 9.33
CA LEU A 160 -6.05 11.16 9.99
C LEU A 160 -5.99 10.68 11.44
N ALA A 161 -5.35 9.53 11.69
CA ALA A 161 -5.15 9.03 13.05
C ALA A 161 -4.46 10.08 13.94
N ARG A 162 -3.39 10.70 13.44
CA ARG A 162 -2.66 11.78 14.15
C ARG A 162 -3.53 13.01 14.41
N LEU A 163 -4.37 13.42 13.46
CA LEU A 163 -5.29 14.55 13.63
C LEU A 163 -6.38 14.26 14.66
N TYR A 164 -6.93 13.05 14.66
CA TYR A 164 -7.91 12.61 15.66
C TYR A 164 -7.30 12.60 17.07
N GLU A 165 -6.10 12.04 17.24
CA GLU A 165 -5.38 12.07 18.52
C GLU A 165 -5.17 13.51 19.02
N LYS A 166 -4.69 14.41 18.16
CA LYS A 166 -4.52 15.82 18.49
C LYS A 166 -5.83 16.49 18.90
N TYR A 167 -6.92 16.20 18.19
CA TYR A 167 -8.24 16.74 18.51
C TYR A 167 -8.75 16.27 19.87
N ILE A 168 -8.61 14.98 20.19
CA ILE A 168 -9.01 14.41 21.48
C ILE A 168 -8.19 15.03 22.62
N ASN A 169 -6.87 15.11 22.46
CA ASN A 169 -5.98 15.68 23.47
C ASN A 169 -6.28 17.16 23.75
N ASN A 170 -6.58 17.94 22.70
CA ASN A 170 -6.97 19.34 22.85
C ASN A 170 -8.33 19.50 23.55
N LYS A 171 -9.25 18.55 23.40
CA LYS A 171 -10.56 18.56 24.07
C LYS A 171 -10.49 18.22 25.56
N GLN A 172 -9.48 17.48 26.03
CA GLN A 172 -9.32 17.15 27.45
C GLN A 172 -8.69 18.29 28.28
N LEU A 173 -8.20 19.35 27.62
CA LEU A 173 -7.58 20.52 28.26
C LEU A 173 -8.54 21.71 28.42
N ILE A 174 -9.84 21.52 28.15
CA ILE A 174 -10.93 22.51 28.29
C ILE A 174 -11.96 21.93 29.26
#